data_AF-A0A0A1PWA3-F1
#
_entry.id   AF-A0A0A1PWA3-F1
#
_cell.length_a   1.000
_cell.length_b   1.000
_cell.length_c   1.000
_cell.angle_alpha   90.00
_cell.angle_beta   90.00
_cell.angle_gamma   90.00
#
_symmetry.space_group_name_H-M   'P 1'
#
loop_
_entity.id
_entity.type
_entity.pdbx_description
1 polymer ?
#
loop_
_entity_poly.entity_id
_entity_poly.type
_entity_poly.pdbx_seq_one_letter_code
_entity_poly.pdbx_strand_id
1 'polypeptide(L)'
;MTAAAILVLSFAPTDDGRGRAERLVENLLVKHDLGEHVGGGQDLVTGEFDLEVATPDAERLLKELKKSLAAEPGLALKDAVLIERQQ
;
A
#
# COMPACT_ATOMS: atom_id res chain seq x y z
N MET A 1 -20.50 -11.86 -3.01
CA MET A 1 -19.11 -11.83 -2.49
C MET A 1 -18.33 -10.98 -3.46
N THR A 2 -17.94 -9.76 -3.08
CA THR A 2 -17.07 -8.94 -3.94
C THR A 2 -15.69 -9.60 -3.94
N ALA A 3 -15.17 -9.94 -5.11
CA ALA A 3 -13.82 -10.49 -5.19
C ALA A 3 -12.84 -9.41 -4.72
N ALA A 4 -12.03 -9.70 -3.69
CA ALA A 4 -10.96 -8.80 -3.28
C ALA A 4 -9.94 -8.71 -4.43
N ALA A 5 -9.67 -7.50 -4.90
CA ALA A 5 -8.61 -7.22 -5.84
C ALA A 5 -7.31 -6.97 -5.08
N ILE A 6 -6.16 -7.20 -5.72
CA ILE A 6 -4.86 -6.89 -5.11
C ILE A 6 -4.44 -5.51 -5.62
N LEU A 7 -4.24 -4.57 -4.70
CA LEU A 7 -3.65 -3.28 -4.98
C LEU A 7 -2.16 -3.34 -4.60
N VAL A 8 -1.29 -3.14 -5.58
CA VAL A 8 0.16 -3.01 -5.38
C VAL A 8 0.51 -1.55 -5.22
N LEU A 9 1.13 -1.19 -4.11
CA LEU A 9 1.52 0.17 -3.74
C LEU A 9 3.04 0.29 -3.79
N SER A 10 3.58 1.05 -4.74
CA SER A 10 5.03 1.20 -4.92
C SER A 10 5.52 2.51 -4.31
N PHE A 11 6.59 2.43 -3.54
CA PHE A 11 7.16 3.55 -2.80
C PHE A 11 8.61 3.84 -3.23
N ALA A 12 8.99 5.11 -3.16
CA ALA A 12 10.39 5.52 -3.30
C ALA A 12 11.23 5.00 -2.11
N PRO A 13 12.56 4.88 -2.26
CA PRO A 13 13.44 4.53 -1.14
C PRO A 13 13.38 5.59 -0.03
N THR A 14 13.40 5.14 1.22
CA THR A 14 13.34 6.00 2.41
C THR A 14 14.26 5.47 3.50
N ASP A 15 14.84 6.37 4.31
CA ASP A 15 15.80 6.00 5.36
C ASP A 15 15.17 5.13 6.46
N ASP A 16 13.88 5.38 6.77
CA ASP A 16 13.10 4.63 7.75
C ASP A 16 12.35 3.43 7.14
N GLY A 17 12.54 3.22 5.84
CA GLY A 17 12.26 1.99 5.12
C GLY A 17 10.80 1.58 4.94
N ARG A 18 10.67 0.34 4.46
CA ARG A 18 9.45 -0.41 4.21
C ARG A 18 8.56 -0.55 5.46
N GLY A 19 9.16 -0.73 6.64
CA GLY A 19 8.41 -0.99 7.88
C GLY A 19 7.49 0.16 8.31
N ARG A 20 7.86 1.43 8.04
CA ARG A 20 6.95 2.57 8.32
C ARG A 20 5.76 2.57 7.37
N ALA A 21 5.99 2.31 6.08
CA ALA A 21 4.95 2.22 5.09
C ALA A 21 3.98 1.05 5.36
N GLU A 22 4.52 -0.12 5.70
CA GLU A 22 3.74 -1.29 6.12
C GLU A 22 2.82 -0.95 7.28
N ARG A 23 3.38 -0.40 8.36
CA ARG A 23 2.60 -0.03 9.54
C ARG A 23 1.51 1.00 9.22
N LEU A 24 1.81 1.97 8.36
CA LEU A 24 0.83 2.98 7.93
C LEU A 24 -0.32 2.34 7.15
N VAL A 25 -0.01 1.47 6.19
CA VAL A 25 -0.99 0.75 5.37
C VAL A 25 -1.81 -0.20 6.23
N GLU A 26 -1.19 -1.01 7.09
CA GLU A 26 -1.88 -1.92 8.01
C GLU A 26 -2.84 -1.18 8.95
N ASN A 27 -2.41 -0.05 9.52
CA ASN A 27 -3.27 0.78 10.35
C ASN A 27 -4.47 1.33 9.56
N LEU A 28 -4.27 1.76 8.32
CA LEU A 28 -5.35 2.25 7.47
C LEU A 28 -6.35 1.15 7.14
N LEU A 29 -5.86 -0.06 6.82
CA LEU A 29 -6.68 -1.20 6.49
C LEU A 29 -7.58 -1.61 7.66
N VAL A 30 -7.01 -1.74 8.85
CA VAL A 30 -7.75 -2.10 10.07
C VAL A 30 -8.72 -0.98 10.47
N LYS A 31 -8.28 0.28 10.45
CA LYS A 31 -9.09 1.42 10.90
C LYS A 31 -10.34 1.63 10.03
N HIS A 32 -10.24 1.35 8.74
CA HIS A 32 -11.29 1.65 7.78
C HIS A 32 -12.01 0.41 7.23
N ASP A 33 -11.63 -0.78 7.70
CA ASP A 33 -12.13 -2.08 7.20
C ASP A 33 -11.95 -2.18 5.67
N LEU A 34 -10.75 -1.85 5.19
CA LEU A 34 -10.42 -1.75 3.76
C LEU A 34 -9.63 -2.94 3.23
N GLY A 35 -9.58 -4.03 3.98
CA GLY A 35 -8.92 -5.27 3.60
C GLY A 35 -7.70 -5.61 4.44
N GLU A 36 -6.71 -6.25 3.83
CA GLU A 36 -5.55 -6.80 4.53
C GLU A 36 -4.26 -6.70 3.70
N HIS A 37 -3.13 -6.54 4.39
CA HIS A 37 -1.80 -6.58 3.80
C HIS A 37 -1.45 -8.05 3.55
N VAL A 38 -1.09 -8.40 2.31
CA VAL A 38 -0.87 -9.81 1.89
C VAL A 38 0.58 -10.12 1.49
N GLY A 39 1.40 -9.11 1.23
CA GLY A 39 2.78 -9.32 0.79
C GLY A 39 3.47 -8.03 0.36
N GLY A 40 4.67 -8.17 -0.19
CA GLY A 40 5.44 -7.04 -0.72
C GLY A 40 6.93 -7.34 -0.83
N GLY A 41 7.58 -6.67 -1.76
CA GLY A 41 9.01 -6.75 -2.03
C GLY A 41 9.79 -5.52 -1.59
N GLN A 42 11.10 -5.68 -1.43
CA GLN A 42 12.03 -4.56 -1.40
C GLN A 42 13.26 -4.93 -2.24
N ASP A 43 13.62 -4.05 -3.15
CA ASP A 43 14.89 -4.12 -3.85
C ASP A 43 16.01 -3.65 -2.92
N LEU A 44 16.96 -4.55 -2.63
CA LEU A 44 18.09 -4.29 -1.73
C LEU A 44 19.16 -3.38 -2.34
N VAL A 45 19.15 -3.15 -3.66
CA VAL A 45 20.10 -2.29 -4.36
C VAL A 45 19.59 -0.86 -4.42
N THR A 46 18.34 -0.67 -4.87
CA THR A 46 17.75 0.66 -5.06
C THR A 46 17.02 1.17 -3.82
N GLY A 47 16.64 0.27 -2.92
CA GLY A 47 15.80 0.57 -1.76
C GLY A 47 14.33 0.81 -2.11
N GLU A 48 13.94 0.74 -3.39
CA GLU A 48 12.53 0.78 -3.80
C GLU A 48 11.79 -0.43 -3.22
N PHE A 49 10.54 -0.23 -2.84
CA PHE A 49 9.73 -1.29 -2.24
C PHE A 49 8.28 -1.16 -2.64
N ASP A 50 7.58 -2.29 -2.57
CA ASP A 50 6.17 -2.41 -2.88
C ASP A 50 5.44 -3.10 -1.73
N LEU A 51 4.16 -2.79 -1.59
CA LEU A 51 3.24 -3.43 -0.66
C LEU A 51 2.02 -3.93 -1.43
N GLU A 52 1.67 -5.19 -1.22
CA GLU A 52 0.52 -5.85 -1.83
C GLU A 52 -0.62 -5.90 -0.81
N VAL A 53 -1.77 -5.35 -1.19
CA VAL A 53 -2.94 -5.26 -0.32
C VAL A 53 -4.14 -5.89 -0.99
N ALA A 54 -4.74 -6.88 -0.36
CA ALA A 54 -6.05 -7.37 -0.78
C ALA A 54 -7.12 -6.40 -0.26
N THR A 55 -7.84 -5.75 -1.18
CA THR A 55 -8.84 -4.74 -0.83
C THR A 55 -10.14 -4.94 -1.64
N PRO A 56 -11.31 -4.80 -0.99
CA PRO A 56 -12.57 -4.74 -1.71
C PRO A 56 -12.87 -3.34 -2.29
N ASP A 57 -12.09 -2.30 -1.93
CA ASP A 57 -12.32 -0.90 -2.32
C ASP A 57 -10.98 -0.16 -2.47
N ALA A 58 -10.33 -0.36 -3.62
CA ALA A 58 -9.03 0.22 -3.92
C ALA A 58 -9.05 1.75 -4.01
N GLU A 59 -10.15 2.33 -4.51
CA GLU A 59 -10.28 3.79 -4.64
C GLU A 59 -10.31 4.47 -3.27
N ARG A 60 -11.11 3.92 -2.33
CA ARG A 60 -11.17 4.45 -0.97
C ARG A 60 -9.87 4.26 -0.22
N LEU A 61 -9.22 3.10 -0.35
CA LEU A 61 -7.90 2.85 0.23
C LEU A 61 -6.87 3.87 -0.27
N LEU A 62 -6.79 4.08 -1.59
CA LEU A 62 -5.85 5.04 -2.18
C LEU A 62 -6.13 6.48 -1.70
N LYS A 63 -7.40 6.86 -1.54
CA LYS A 63 -7.80 8.17 -1.03
C LYS A 63 -7.35 8.38 0.42
N GLU A 64 -7.58 7.42 1.30
CA GLU A 64 -7.15 7.53 2.70
C GLU A 64 -5.62 7.47 2.82
N LEU A 65 -4.97 6.61 2.04
CA LEU A 65 -3.51 6.53 1.96
C LEU A 65 -2.88 7.86 1.57
N LYS A 66 -3.38 8.53 0.51
CA LYS A 66 -2.88 9.84 0.09
C LYS A 66 -3.02 10.91 1.19
N LYS A 67 -4.11 10.89 1.94
CA LYS A 67 -4.29 11.81 3.09
C LYS A 67 -3.28 11.54 4.19
N SER A 68 -3.04 10.28 4.52
CA SER A 68 -2.06 9.88 5.54
C SER A 68 -0.64 10.21 5.11
N LEU A 69 -0.28 9.95 3.85
CA LEU A 69 1.05 10.29 3.32
C LEU A 69 1.32 11.81 3.32
N ALA A 70 0.29 12.63 3.09
CA ALA A 70 0.43 14.08 3.20
C ALA A 70 0.81 14.55 4.62
N ALA A 71 0.53 13.74 5.65
CA ALA A 71 0.90 14.02 7.04
C ALA A 71 2.24 13.38 7.46
N GLU A 72 2.86 12.57 6.60
CA GLU A 72 4.06 11.77 6.91
C GLU A 72 5.23 12.20 6.01
N PRO A 73 5.97 13.27 6.38
CA PRO A 73 7.13 13.70 5.61
C PRO A 73 8.17 12.58 5.57
N GLY A 74 8.60 12.21 4.36
CA GLY A 74 9.59 11.16 4.15
C GLY A 74 9.05 9.84 3.62
N LEU A 75 7.72 9.68 3.45
CA LEU A 75 7.13 8.58 2.69
C LEU A 75 6.45 9.12 1.43
N ALA A 76 6.83 8.60 0.27
CA ALA A 76 6.26 9.00 -1.02
C ALA A 76 5.80 7.78 -1.82
N LEU A 77 4.50 7.74 -2.13
CA LEU A 77 3.93 6.77 -3.05
C LEU A 77 4.27 7.18 -4.49
N LYS A 78 4.94 6.28 -5.22
CA LYS A 78 5.35 6.45 -6.62
C LYS A 78 4.24 6.00 -7.56
N ASP A 79 3.67 4.82 -7.31
CA ASP A 79 2.64 4.22 -8.15
C ASP A 79 1.67 3.36 -7.33
N ALA A 80 0.48 3.13 -7.87
CA ALA A 80 -0.51 2.23 -7.31
C ALA A 80 -1.23 1.48 -8.45
N VAL A 81 -1.03 0.16 -8.51
CA VAL A 81 -1.53 -0.69 -9.60
C VAL A 81 -2.55 -1.68 -9.07
N LEU A 82 -3.76 -1.67 -9.65
CA LEU A 82 -4.79 -2.65 -9.35
C LEU A 82 -4.61 -3.89 -10.22
N ILE A 83 -4.47 -5.05 -9.58
CA ILE A 83 -4.43 -6.36 -10.22
C ILE A 83 -5.78 -7.04 -10.01
N GLU A 84 -6.60 -7.01 -11.05
CA GLU A 84 -7.84 -7.79 -11.11
C GLU A 84 -7.48 -9.25 -11.40
N ARG A 85 -7.87 -10.18 -10.52
CA ARG A 85 -7.71 -11.61 -10.80
C ARG A 85 -8.65 -11.96 -11.95
N GLN A 86 -8.08 -12.22 -13.13
CA GLN A 86 -8.84 -12.80 -14.24
C GLN A 86 -9.31 -14.20 -13.84
N GLN A 87 -10.63 -14.40 -13.84
CA GLN A 87 -11.26 -15.69 -13.67
C GLN A 87 -11.27 -16.46 -14.99
#